data_AF-A0A7C1KMT3-F1
#
_entry.id   AF-A0A7C1KMT3-F1
#
_cell.length_a   1.000
_cell.length_b   1.000
_cell.length_c   1.000
_cell.angle_alpha   90.00
_cell.angle_beta   90.00
_cell.angle_gamma   90.00
#
_symmetry.space_group_name_H-M   'P 1'
#
loop_
_entity.id
_entity.type
_entity.pdbx_description
1 polymer ?
#
loop_
_entity_poly.entity_id
_entity_poly.type
_entity_poly.pdbx_seq_one_letter_code
_entity_poly.pdbx_strand_id
1 'polypeptide(L)'
;MKKPIYYLAVIAVIFTACKNQASQDKKTDNLSEVHSEEEHSHDQLSNKTDDDNLMTTAINEGEKTKDLTLILDGYLQLKNALVSDNSQEASKAGQQMLSAFKGFDKSSLTETQKNKFLEIEEAAVENAEHILGNAGNIDHQREHFEILSIDVNDLITLIGTDKHLYQDFCPMYNDGKGAIWLSETKEIKNPFLGSKMLSCGEIQKEIN
;
A
#
# COMPACT_ATOMS: atom_id res chain seq x y z
N MET A 1 59.70 -27.39 -5.53
CA MET A 1 59.62 -26.63 -6.80
C MET A 1 58.18 -26.16 -7.01
N LYS A 2 58.02 -24.89 -7.41
CA LYS A 2 56.79 -24.14 -7.76
C LYS A 2 55.87 -23.75 -6.59
N LYS A 3 55.97 -22.48 -6.16
CA LYS A 3 54.98 -21.75 -5.34
C LYS A 3 53.99 -21.03 -6.28
N PRO A 4 52.69 -20.91 -5.93
CA PRO A 4 51.71 -20.20 -6.74
C PRO A 4 51.88 -18.68 -6.64
N ILE A 5 51.79 -17.99 -7.78
CA ILE A 5 51.79 -16.54 -7.90
C ILE A 5 50.33 -16.09 -7.85
N TYR A 6 49.96 -15.34 -6.81
CA TYR A 6 48.66 -14.68 -6.69
C TYR A 6 48.75 -13.30 -7.36
N TYR A 7 47.98 -13.08 -8.42
CA TYR A 7 47.81 -11.76 -9.01
C TYR A 7 46.71 -11.00 -8.24
N LEU A 8 47.13 -9.99 -7.47
CA LEU A 8 46.28 -8.96 -6.89
C LEU A 8 45.99 -7.91 -7.98
N ALA A 9 44.77 -7.93 -8.53
CA ALA A 9 44.27 -6.84 -9.36
C ALA A 9 43.68 -5.75 -8.44
N VAL A 10 44.40 -4.64 -8.29
CA VAL A 10 43.91 -3.43 -7.62
C VAL A 10 43.14 -2.62 -8.64
N ILE A 11 41.81 -2.63 -8.55
CA ILE A 11 40.95 -1.72 -9.32
C ILE A 11 40.71 -0.49 -8.45
N ALA A 12 41.34 0.63 -8.83
CA ALA A 12 41.08 1.94 -8.28
C ALA A 12 39.80 2.52 -8.91
N VAL A 13 38.75 2.66 -8.12
CA VAL A 13 37.53 3.41 -8.52
C VAL A 13 37.65 4.83 -7.98
N ILE A 14 37.68 5.79 -8.89
CA ILE A 14 37.77 7.22 -8.61
C ILE A 14 36.36 7.74 -8.34
N PHE A 15 36.11 8.29 -7.15
CA PHE A 15 34.88 9.02 -6.85
C PHE A 15 35.02 10.47 -7.33
N THR A 16 34.22 10.87 -8.32
CA THR A 16 34.00 12.28 -8.65
C THR A 16 32.77 12.80 -7.90
N ALA A 17 33.01 13.62 -6.88
CA ALA A 17 32.00 14.41 -6.19
C ALA A 17 31.91 15.79 -6.84
N CYS A 18 30.73 16.18 -7.33
CA CYS A 18 30.41 17.57 -7.63
C CYS A 18 29.55 18.14 -6.51
N LYS A 19 30.14 19.03 -5.72
CA LYS A 19 29.47 19.97 -4.82
C LYS A 19 29.50 21.32 -5.51
N ASN A 20 28.36 22.03 -5.56
CA ASN A 20 28.37 23.47 -5.77
C ASN A 20 27.45 24.15 -4.75
N GLN A 21 27.98 25.21 -4.15
CA GLN A 21 27.42 26.02 -3.06
C GLN A 21 26.79 27.30 -3.61
N ALA A 22 25.73 27.75 -2.90
CA ALA A 22 25.38 29.13 -2.51
C ALA A 22 25.16 30.17 -3.64
N SER A 23 24.31 31.19 -3.53
CA SER A 23 23.95 32.02 -2.38
C SER A 23 22.67 32.84 -2.69
N GLN A 24 21.89 33.17 -1.64
CA GLN A 24 21.38 34.51 -1.24
C GLN A 24 20.61 35.38 -2.26
N ASP A 25 19.71 36.30 -1.93
CA ASP A 25 19.08 36.87 -0.71
C ASP A 25 18.02 37.83 -1.29
N LYS A 26 16.86 38.03 -0.64
CA LYS A 26 16.44 39.39 -0.21
C LYS A 26 15.14 39.41 0.62
N LYS A 27 15.36 39.89 1.83
CA LYS A 27 14.47 40.50 2.82
C LYS A 27 13.86 41.82 2.32
N THR A 28 12.67 42.18 2.84
CA THR A 28 12.19 43.49 3.39
C THR A 28 10.68 43.63 3.15
N ASP A 29 9.83 44.26 3.95
CA ASP A 29 9.73 44.69 5.36
C ASP A 29 8.36 45.43 5.47
N ASN A 30 7.85 45.55 6.70
CA ASN A 30 6.78 46.46 7.21
C ASN A 30 5.31 46.13 6.91
N LEU A 31 4.38 46.01 7.88
CA LEU A 31 4.05 46.72 9.14
C LEU A 31 3.31 48.07 8.96
N SER A 32 2.02 48.10 9.32
CA SER A 32 1.27 49.12 10.11
C SER A 32 -0.25 48.87 9.94
N GLU A 33 -1.02 48.55 11.00
CA GLU A 33 -1.76 49.48 11.91
C GLU A 33 -3.22 49.69 11.42
N VAL A 34 -4.23 49.06 12.04
CA VAL A 34 -5.18 49.58 13.07
C VAL A 34 -5.95 50.84 12.63
N HIS A 35 -7.29 50.80 12.55
CA HIS A 35 -8.21 51.41 13.55
C HIS A 35 -9.72 51.31 13.15
N SER A 36 -10.55 51.12 14.19
CA SER A 36 -11.94 51.62 14.44
C SER A 36 -13.05 51.47 13.39
N GLU A 37 -14.09 50.68 13.66
CA GLU A 37 -15.38 51.02 14.35
C GLU A 37 -16.34 51.88 13.50
N GLU A 38 -17.54 51.34 13.23
CA GLU A 38 -18.82 51.97 13.60
C GLU A 38 -20.00 50.99 13.36
N GLU A 39 -20.89 50.94 14.35
CA GLU A 39 -22.15 50.20 14.38
C GLU A 39 -23.23 50.85 13.51
N HIS A 40 -24.23 50.09 13.06
CA HIS A 40 -25.62 50.58 13.08
C HIS A 40 -26.66 49.45 13.11
N SER A 41 -27.52 49.58 14.12
CA SER A 41 -28.77 48.90 14.48
C SER A 41 -29.83 48.75 13.36
N HIS A 42 -30.58 47.64 13.31
CA HIS A 42 -32.02 47.59 13.68
C HIS A 42 -32.69 46.20 13.50
N ASP A 43 -33.47 45.83 14.53
CA ASP A 43 -34.74 45.08 14.60
C ASP A 43 -35.03 43.71 13.94
N GLN A 44 -35.38 42.79 14.85
CA GLN A 44 -36.63 42.01 14.99
C GLN A 44 -37.13 40.99 13.94
N LEU A 45 -37.15 39.75 14.46
CA LEU A 45 -38.29 38.82 14.60
C LEU A 45 -38.77 37.95 13.42
N SER A 46 -38.73 36.64 13.69
CA SER A 46 -39.57 35.53 13.19
C SER A 46 -39.51 35.16 11.70
N ASN A 47 -38.98 33.98 11.37
CA ASN A 47 -39.82 32.78 11.18
C ASN A 47 -38.99 31.54 10.86
N LYS A 48 -39.49 30.43 11.39
CA LYS A 48 -39.08 29.05 11.22
C LYS A 48 -39.53 28.56 9.85
N THR A 49 -38.69 27.82 9.12
CA THR A 49 -39.08 26.57 8.43
C THR A 49 -37.84 25.89 7.87
N ASP A 50 -37.83 24.59 8.07
CA ASP A 50 -36.87 23.59 7.66
C ASP A 50 -36.61 23.61 6.15
N ASP A 51 -35.34 23.59 5.75
CA ASP A 51 -34.93 23.07 4.44
C ASP A 51 -33.72 22.17 4.66
N ASP A 52 -34.05 20.90 4.84
CA ASP A 52 -33.14 19.78 4.97
C ASP A 52 -32.43 19.60 3.62
N ASN A 53 -31.33 20.33 3.43
CA ASN A 53 -30.48 20.17 2.27
C ASN A 53 -29.77 18.82 2.38
N LEU A 54 -30.46 17.77 1.92
CA LEU A 54 -29.91 16.47 1.57
C LEU A 54 -28.89 16.68 0.44
N MET A 55 -27.71 17.12 0.83
CA MET A 55 -26.56 17.26 -0.03
C MET A 55 -25.95 15.87 -0.21
N THR A 56 -26.47 15.17 -1.23
CA THR A 56 -25.72 14.31 -2.14
C THR A 56 -24.73 13.34 -1.51
N THR A 57 -25.23 12.17 -1.12
CA THR A 57 -24.46 10.95 -0.78
C THR A 57 -23.76 10.29 -1.98
N ALA A 58 -23.48 11.02 -3.06
CA ALA A 58 -22.97 10.47 -4.33
C ALA A 58 -21.47 10.73 -4.58
N ILE A 59 -20.73 11.24 -3.59
CA ILE A 59 -19.34 11.70 -3.80
C ILE A 59 -18.28 10.75 -3.20
N ASN A 60 -18.65 9.80 -2.35
CA ASN A 60 -17.65 9.06 -1.53
C ASN A 60 -17.40 7.61 -1.98
N GLU A 61 -18.21 7.04 -2.87
CA GLU A 61 -17.95 5.68 -3.39
C GLU A 61 -16.72 5.66 -4.32
N GLY A 62 -16.54 6.71 -5.14
CA GLY A 62 -15.40 6.81 -6.07
C GLY A 62 -14.04 6.96 -5.40
N GLU A 63 -13.99 7.55 -4.20
CA GLU A 63 -12.75 7.67 -3.42
C GLU A 63 -12.38 6.34 -2.75
N LYS A 64 -13.38 5.64 -2.18
CA LYS A 64 -13.23 4.30 -1.60
C LYS A 64 -12.66 3.29 -2.61
N THR A 65 -13.18 3.28 -3.84
CA THR A 65 -12.74 2.36 -4.90
C THR A 65 -11.34 2.71 -5.42
N LYS A 66 -10.99 4.00 -5.47
CA LYS A 66 -9.66 4.47 -5.83
C LYS A 66 -8.60 4.04 -4.79
N ASP A 67 -8.86 4.25 -3.50
CA ASP A 67 -7.89 3.90 -2.46
C ASP A 67 -7.69 2.39 -2.35
N LEU A 68 -8.77 1.60 -2.46
CA LEU A 68 -8.64 0.15 -2.55
C LEU A 68 -7.85 -0.26 -3.80
N THR A 69 -8.05 0.40 -4.94
CA THR A 69 -7.30 0.13 -6.17
C THR A 69 -5.79 0.29 -5.95
N LEU A 70 -5.35 1.31 -5.19
CA LEU A 70 -3.94 1.50 -4.86
C LEU A 70 -3.39 0.35 -4.00
N ILE A 71 -4.15 -0.12 -3.02
CA ILE A 71 -3.77 -1.29 -2.20
C ILE A 71 -3.67 -2.53 -3.10
N LEU A 72 -4.65 -2.78 -3.96
CA LEU A 72 -4.65 -3.95 -4.83
C LEU A 72 -3.51 -3.92 -5.85
N ASP A 73 -3.18 -2.75 -6.41
CA ASP A 73 -2.05 -2.62 -7.34
C ASP A 73 -0.71 -2.87 -6.65
N GLY A 74 -0.53 -2.42 -5.40
CA GLY A 74 0.64 -2.75 -4.59
C GLY A 74 0.72 -4.24 -4.25
N TYR A 75 -0.42 -4.84 -3.92
CA TYR A 75 -0.52 -6.26 -3.57
C TYR A 75 -0.16 -7.14 -4.77
N LEU A 76 -0.68 -6.82 -5.96
CA LEU A 76 -0.38 -7.58 -7.18
C LEU A 76 1.08 -7.42 -7.61
N GLN A 77 1.67 -6.23 -7.46
CA GLN A 77 3.11 -6.02 -7.66
C GLN A 77 3.94 -6.90 -6.71
N LEU A 78 3.59 -6.92 -5.43
CA LEU A 78 4.24 -7.75 -4.42
C LEU A 78 4.12 -9.25 -4.76
N LYS A 79 2.89 -9.72 -5.03
CA LYS A 79 2.62 -11.10 -5.44
C LYS A 79 3.48 -11.50 -6.65
N ASN A 80 3.53 -10.65 -7.67
CA ASN A 80 4.31 -10.93 -8.89
C ASN A 80 5.83 -10.89 -8.67
N ALA A 81 6.31 -10.04 -7.76
CA ALA A 81 7.71 -10.06 -7.34
C ALA A 81 8.06 -11.39 -6.64
N LEU A 82 7.19 -11.88 -5.76
CA LEU A 82 7.39 -13.16 -5.06
C LEU A 82 7.29 -14.38 -5.98
N VAL A 83 6.41 -14.34 -6.99
CA VAL A 83 6.33 -15.33 -8.08
C VAL A 83 7.65 -15.44 -8.84
N SER A 84 8.33 -14.32 -9.06
CA SER A 84 9.61 -14.25 -9.79
C SER A 84 10.86 -14.42 -8.91
N ASP A 85 10.68 -14.84 -7.65
CA ASP A 85 11.74 -14.93 -6.64
C ASP A 85 12.52 -13.62 -6.41
N ASN A 86 11.91 -12.47 -6.72
CA ASN A 86 12.57 -11.17 -6.67
C ASN A 86 12.34 -10.46 -5.32
N SER A 87 13.19 -10.79 -4.34
CA SER A 87 13.09 -10.26 -2.99
C SER A 87 13.27 -8.74 -2.88
N GLN A 88 14.06 -8.12 -3.78
CA GLN A 88 14.25 -6.66 -3.78
C GLN A 88 13.00 -5.96 -4.28
N GLU A 89 12.37 -6.47 -5.33
CA GLU A 89 11.13 -5.89 -5.83
C GLU A 89 9.96 -6.14 -4.87
N ALA A 90 9.94 -7.29 -4.18
CA ALA A 90 8.98 -7.55 -3.11
C ALA A 90 9.11 -6.53 -1.98
N SER A 91 10.33 -6.17 -1.58
CA SER A 91 10.55 -5.12 -0.58
C SER A 91 10.00 -3.75 -1.03
N LYS A 92 10.24 -3.35 -2.28
CA LYS A 92 9.67 -2.10 -2.83
C LYS A 92 8.15 -2.12 -2.88
N ALA A 93 7.55 -3.23 -3.29
CA ALA A 93 6.10 -3.38 -3.28
C ALA A 93 5.53 -3.37 -1.84
N GLY A 94 6.26 -3.91 -0.87
CA GLY A 94 5.95 -3.76 0.57
C GLY A 94 5.88 -2.29 1.01
N GLN A 95 6.80 -1.43 0.54
CA GLN A 95 6.72 0.02 0.78
C GLN A 95 5.46 0.64 0.16
N GLN A 96 5.10 0.24 -1.07
CA GLN A 96 3.89 0.74 -1.72
C GLN A 96 2.63 0.33 -0.93
N MET A 97 2.56 -0.93 -0.48
CA MET A 97 1.49 -1.42 0.38
C MET A 97 1.37 -0.62 1.67
N LEU A 98 2.50 -0.40 2.35
CA LEU A 98 2.55 0.41 3.56
C LEU A 98 2.01 1.82 3.35
N SER A 99 2.41 2.47 2.26
CA SER A 99 1.93 3.81 1.90
C SER A 99 0.45 3.81 1.52
N ALA A 100 -0.03 2.79 0.81
CA ALA A 100 -1.41 2.68 0.38
C ALA A 100 -2.37 2.49 1.58
N PHE A 101 -2.03 1.61 2.53
CA PHE A 101 -2.82 1.44 3.75
C PHE A 101 -2.85 2.72 4.59
N LYS A 102 -1.68 3.30 4.90
CA LYS A 102 -1.60 4.54 5.69
C LYS A 102 -2.28 5.73 5.02
N GLY A 103 -2.40 5.71 3.69
CA GLY A 103 -3.03 6.75 2.88
C GLY A 103 -4.53 6.55 2.62
N PHE A 104 -5.13 5.44 3.05
CA PHE A 104 -6.54 5.14 2.78
C PHE A 104 -7.47 6.12 3.51
N ASP A 105 -8.33 6.81 2.76
CA ASP A 105 -9.36 7.68 3.33
C ASP A 105 -10.55 6.88 3.85
N LYS A 106 -10.66 6.88 5.18
CA LYS A 106 -11.70 6.18 5.92
C LYS A 106 -13.02 6.96 5.97
N SER A 107 -13.07 8.20 5.48
CA SER A 107 -14.23 9.10 5.56
C SER A 107 -15.49 8.50 4.91
N SER A 108 -15.29 7.75 3.82
CA SER A 108 -16.32 7.07 3.03
C SER A 108 -16.86 5.77 3.65
N LEU A 109 -16.21 5.26 4.70
CA LEU A 109 -16.61 4.02 5.36
C LEU A 109 -17.71 4.23 6.39
N THR A 110 -18.65 3.28 6.47
CA THR A 110 -19.57 3.19 7.61
C THR A 110 -18.81 2.91 8.91
N GLU A 111 -19.40 3.21 10.06
CA GLU A 111 -18.74 2.98 11.36
C GLU A 111 -18.32 1.52 11.57
N THR A 112 -19.17 0.57 11.19
CA THR A 112 -18.84 -0.86 11.24
C THR A 112 -17.67 -1.20 10.31
N GLN A 113 -17.64 -0.63 9.10
CA GLN A 113 -16.53 -0.82 8.18
C GLN A 113 -15.24 -0.19 8.70
N LYS A 114 -15.29 0.99 9.34
CA LYS A 114 -14.11 1.62 9.93
C LYS A 114 -13.47 0.73 10.98
N ASN A 115 -14.26 0.18 11.90
CA ASN A 115 -13.73 -0.69 12.95
C ASN A 115 -13.05 -1.93 12.37
N LYS A 116 -13.66 -2.58 11.37
CA LYS A 116 -13.04 -3.72 10.69
C LYS A 116 -11.84 -3.34 9.82
N PHE A 117 -11.89 -2.19 9.18
CA PHE A 117 -10.76 -1.68 8.43
C PHE A 117 -9.56 -1.44 9.35
N LEU A 118 -9.76 -0.87 10.55
CA LEU A 118 -8.67 -0.61 11.49
C LEU A 118 -7.98 -1.91 11.96
N GLU A 119 -8.75 -2.97 12.23
CA GLU A 119 -8.21 -4.30 12.55
C GLU A 119 -7.35 -4.84 11.39
N ILE A 120 -7.84 -4.73 10.15
CA ILE A 120 -7.13 -5.17 8.94
C ILE A 120 -5.88 -4.31 8.69
N GLU A 121 -6.01 -2.99 8.82
CA GLU A 121 -4.94 -2.02 8.58
C GLU A 121 -3.76 -2.26 9.53
N GLU A 122 -4.03 -2.52 10.82
CA GLU A 122 -2.98 -2.80 11.80
C GLU A 122 -2.14 -4.01 11.39
N ALA A 123 -2.77 -5.14 11.10
CA ALA A 123 -2.08 -6.37 10.67
C ALA A 123 -1.39 -6.20 9.30
N ALA A 124 -2.07 -5.58 8.33
CA ALA A 124 -1.51 -5.41 7.00
C ALA A 124 -0.31 -4.46 6.99
N VAL A 125 -0.33 -3.39 7.80
CA VAL A 125 0.79 -2.47 7.97
C VAL A 125 1.99 -3.17 8.59
N GLU A 126 1.80 -3.96 9.65
CA GLU A 126 2.88 -4.74 10.27
C GLU A 126 3.52 -5.68 9.24
N ASN A 127 2.71 -6.49 8.53
CA ASN A 127 3.22 -7.42 7.53
C ASN A 127 3.93 -6.70 6.36
N ALA A 128 3.41 -5.56 5.91
CA ALA A 128 4.07 -4.76 4.87
C ALA A 128 5.42 -4.20 5.34
N GLU A 129 5.55 -3.77 6.61
CA GLU A 129 6.81 -3.30 7.21
C GLU A 129 7.84 -4.44 7.27
N HIS A 130 7.43 -5.65 7.64
CA HIS A 130 8.31 -6.82 7.61
C HIS A 130 8.76 -7.19 6.20
N ILE A 131 7.87 -7.15 5.21
CA ILE A 131 8.22 -7.45 3.81
C ILE A 131 9.22 -6.42 3.26
N LEU A 132 8.95 -5.14 3.51
CA LEU A 132 9.82 -4.03 3.16
C LEU A 132 11.21 -4.17 3.80
N GLY A 133 11.27 -4.44 5.11
CA GLY A 133 12.50 -4.46 5.90
C GLY A 133 13.44 -5.63 5.58
N ASN A 134 12.98 -6.65 4.86
CA ASN A 134 13.69 -7.92 4.69
C ASN A 134 14.10 -8.24 3.25
N ALA A 135 14.52 -7.21 2.50
CA ALA A 135 15.13 -7.41 1.18
C ALA A 135 16.32 -8.39 1.25
N GLY A 136 16.30 -9.42 0.42
CA GLY A 136 17.27 -10.52 0.42
C GLY A 136 16.84 -11.75 1.22
N ASN A 137 15.76 -11.69 2.00
CA ASN A 137 15.20 -12.82 2.74
C ASN A 137 13.78 -13.14 2.24
N ILE A 138 13.71 -13.84 1.11
CA ILE A 138 12.43 -14.11 0.44
C ILE A 138 11.50 -15.03 1.23
N ASP A 139 12.05 -15.97 2.01
CA ASP A 139 11.23 -16.89 2.79
C ASP A 139 10.48 -16.14 3.90
N HIS A 140 11.14 -15.18 4.55
CA HIS A 140 10.47 -14.30 5.53
C HIS A 140 9.46 -13.35 4.87
N GLN A 141 9.74 -12.84 3.67
CA GLN A 141 8.77 -12.04 2.93
C GLN A 141 7.51 -12.86 2.57
N ARG A 142 7.66 -14.15 2.27
CA ARG A 142 6.55 -15.07 1.97
C ARG A 142 5.71 -15.40 3.20
N GLU A 143 6.34 -15.57 4.35
CA GLU A 143 5.66 -15.74 5.64
C GLU A 143 4.72 -14.57 5.92
N HIS A 144 5.21 -13.33 5.80
CA HIS A 144 4.37 -12.15 6.00
C HIS A 144 3.38 -11.91 4.85
N PHE A 145 3.70 -12.33 3.63
CA PHE A 145 2.76 -12.27 2.50
C PHE A 145 1.57 -13.23 2.66
N GLU A 146 1.72 -14.35 3.37
CA GLU A 146 0.63 -15.27 3.70
C GLU A 146 -0.47 -14.55 4.49
N ILE A 147 -0.07 -13.84 5.55
CA ILE A 147 -0.98 -13.09 6.41
C ILE A 147 -1.57 -11.90 5.64
N LEU A 148 -0.72 -11.14 4.94
CA LEU A 148 -1.17 -9.99 4.14
C LEU A 148 -2.18 -10.38 3.05
N SER A 149 -2.07 -11.59 2.48
CA SER A 149 -3.02 -12.09 1.48
C SER A 149 -4.41 -12.32 2.05
N ILE A 150 -4.48 -12.74 3.32
CA ILE A 150 -5.76 -12.87 4.05
C ILE A 150 -6.33 -11.48 4.30
N ASP A 151 -5.52 -10.56 4.83
CA ASP A 151 -5.94 -9.19 5.14
C ASP A 151 -6.51 -8.46 3.91
N VAL A 152 -5.85 -8.58 2.75
CA VAL A 152 -6.32 -7.96 1.50
C VAL A 152 -7.58 -8.63 0.96
N ASN A 153 -7.73 -9.95 1.10
CA ASN A 153 -8.98 -10.63 0.75
C ASN A 153 -10.15 -10.20 1.66
N ASP A 154 -9.89 -10.03 2.95
CA ASP A 154 -10.90 -9.57 3.91
C ASP A 154 -11.27 -8.12 3.64
N LEU A 155 -10.31 -7.29 3.23
CA LEU A 155 -10.55 -5.92 2.79
C LEU A 155 -11.48 -5.86 1.57
N ILE A 156 -11.25 -6.70 0.56
CA ILE A 156 -12.15 -6.84 -0.59
C ILE A 156 -13.54 -7.26 -0.14
N THR A 157 -13.63 -8.22 0.79
CA THR A 157 -14.93 -8.71 1.31
C THR A 157 -15.68 -7.60 2.07
N LEU A 158 -14.96 -6.74 2.78
CA LEU A 158 -15.51 -5.64 3.57
C LEU A 158 -16.00 -4.46 2.73
N ILE A 159 -15.25 -4.13 1.66
CA ILE A 159 -15.41 -2.89 0.90
C ILE A 159 -16.03 -3.12 -0.48
N GLY A 160 -15.84 -4.29 -1.08
CA GLY A 160 -16.09 -4.57 -2.50
C GLY A 160 -14.90 -4.11 -3.36
N THR A 161 -14.79 -4.62 -4.59
CA THR A 161 -13.78 -4.18 -5.56
C THR A 161 -14.35 -4.20 -6.97
N ASP A 162 -13.90 -3.28 -7.81
CA ASP A 162 -14.24 -3.27 -9.24
C ASP A 162 -13.20 -4.05 -10.07
N LYS A 163 -12.13 -4.55 -9.43
CA LYS A 163 -11.13 -5.38 -10.11
C LYS A 163 -11.62 -6.81 -10.22
N HIS A 164 -11.54 -7.34 -11.44
CA HIS A 164 -11.70 -8.76 -11.69
C HIS A 164 -10.49 -9.54 -11.18
N LEU A 165 -10.69 -10.42 -10.21
CA LEU A 165 -9.62 -11.17 -9.54
C LEU A 165 -10.01 -12.64 -9.37
N TYR A 166 -8.99 -13.48 -9.19
CA TYR A 166 -9.10 -14.88 -8.81
C TYR A 166 -8.51 -15.05 -7.42
N GLN A 167 -9.23 -15.71 -6.53
CA GLN A 167 -8.63 -16.20 -5.30
C GLN A 167 -8.13 -17.62 -5.56
N ASP A 168 -6.82 -17.77 -5.54
CA ASP A 168 -6.13 -19.02 -5.72
C ASP A 168 -5.78 -19.64 -4.37
N PHE A 169 -5.50 -20.93 -4.35
CA PHE A 169 -5.08 -21.66 -3.15
C PHE A 169 -4.07 -22.76 -3.49
N CYS A 170 -3.01 -22.89 -2.69
CA CYS A 170 -2.07 -24.01 -2.78
C CYS A 170 -2.09 -24.78 -1.45
N PRO A 171 -2.50 -26.07 -1.44
CA PRO A 171 -2.56 -26.86 -0.20
C PRO A 171 -1.19 -27.26 0.34
N MET A 172 -0.11 -27.14 -0.44
CA MET A 172 1.21 -27.65 -0.07
C MET A 172 2.08 -26.65 0.69
N TYR A 173 1.66 -25.39 0.80
CA TYR A 173 2.42 -24.38 1.53
C TYR A 173 2.31 -24.55 3.05
N ASN A 174 3.28 -24.01 3.81
CA ASN A 174 3.29 -23.95 5.27
C ASN A 174 2.99 -25.31 5.94
N ASP A 175 3.83 -26.31 5.64
CA ASP A 175 3.70 -27.69 6.14
C ASP A 175 2.33 -28.34 5.85
N GLY A 176 1.72 -28.00 4.70
CA GLY A 176 0.45 -28.56 4.27
C GLY A 176 -0.79 -27.88 4.86
N LYS A 177 -0.61 -26.77 5.59
CA LYS A 177 -1.75 -25.92 6.03
C LYS A 177 -2.38 -25.18 4.85
N GLY A 178 -1.58 -24.93 3.82
CA GLY A 178 -1.97 -24.21 2.62
C GLY A 178 -2.07 -22.70 2.80
N ALA A 179 -2.18 -21.98 1.69
CA ALA A 179 -2.36 -20.53 1.68
C ALA A 179 -3.14 -20.06 0.46
N ILE A 180 -3.88 -18.97 0.62
CA ILE A 180 -4.57 -18.27 -0.46
C ILE A 180 -3.74 -17.10 -0.99
N TRP A 181 -3.99 -16.70 -2.22
CA TRP A 181 -3.55 -15.40 -2.76
C TRP A 181 -4.55 -14.90 -3.79
N LEU A 182 -4.42 -13.63 -4.16
CA LEU A 182 -5.24 -13.03 -5.23
C LEU A 182 -4.41 -12.87 -6.51
N SER A 183 -5.03 -13.15 -7.65
CA SER A 183 -4.42 -13.09 -8.97
C SER A 183 -5.31 -12.33 -9.95
N GLU A 184 -4.68 -11.54 -10.81
CA GLU A 184 -5.28 -10.82 -11.94
C GLU A 184 -5.40 -11.70 -13.20
N THR A 185 -4.95 -12.96 -13.14
CA THR A 185 -5.00 -13.89 -14.26
C THR A 185 -5.45 -15.29 -13.82
N LYS A 186 -6.04 -16.06 -14.73
CA LYS A 186 -6.39 -17.48 -14.51
C LYS A 186 -5.19 -18.43 -14.44
N GLU A 187 -4.01 -17.99 -14.86
CA GLU A 187 -2.82 -18.83 -14.84
C GLU A 187 -2.28 -18.93 -13.41
N ILE A 188 -2.21 -20.15 -12.88
CA ILE A 188 -1.67 -20.39 -11.54
C ILE A 188 -0.16 -20.14 -11.54
N LYS A 189 0.24 -19.11 -10.77
CA LYS A 189 1.64 -18.77 -10.48
C LYS A 189 1.79 -18.55 -8.99
N ASN A 190 2.38 -19.53 -8.32
CA ASN A 190 2.45 -19.59 -6.87
C ASN A 190 3.49 -18.61 -6.28
N PRO A 191 3.07 -17.57 -5.53
CA PRO A 191 4.00 -16.60 -4.92
C PRO A 191 4.78 -17.17 -3.73
N PHE A 192 4.25 -18.21 -3.09
CA PHE A 192 4.80 -18.81 -1.87
C PHE A 192 5.94 -19.81 -2.13
N LEU A 193 5.94 -20.45 -3.30
CA LEU A 193 6.94 -21.45 -3.67
C LEU A 193 7.80 -21.00 -4.86
N GLY A 194 7.42 -19.96 -5.59
CA GLY A 194 8.19 -19.37 -6.68
C GLY A 194 8.66 -20.42 -7.68
N SER A 195 9.91 -20.30 -8.13
CA SER A 195 10.52 -21.24 -9.09
C SER A 195 10.57 -22.70 -8.60
N LYS A 196 10.47 -22.95 -7.29
CA LYS A 196 10.48 -24.32 -6.75
C LYS A 196 9.22 -25.09 -7.11
N MET A 197 8.06 -24.42 -7.17
CA MET A 197 6.78 -25.09 -7.44
C MET A 197 5.71 -24.09 -7.95
N LEU A 198 6.00 -23.45 -9.08
CA LEU A 198 5.20 -22.35 -9.62
C LEU A 198 3.74 -22.75 -9.91
N SER A 199 3.51 -24.00 -10.27
CA SER A 199 2.20 -24.52 -10.66
C SER A 199 1.40 -25.12 -9.50
N CYS A 200 1.86 -25.03 -8.24
CA CYS A 200 1.02 -25.47 -7.12
C CYS A 200 -0.12 -24.49 -6.92
N GLY A 201 -1.34 -24.95 -7.15
CA GLY A 201 -2.56 -24.32 -6.70
C GLY A 201 -3.70 -24.46 -7.67
N GLU A 202 -4.85 -23.95 -7.25
CA GLU A 202 -6.09 -23.96 -8.00
C GLU A 202 -6.91 -22.71 -7.69
N ILE A 203 -7.73 -22.28 -8.65
CA ILE A 203 -8.67 -21.18 -8.46
C ILE A 203 -9.82 -21.68 -7.57
N GLN A 204 -10.04 -21.02 -6.44
CA GLN A 204 -11.15 -21.33 -5.52
C GLN A 204 -12.41 -20.52 -5.85
N LYS A 205 -12.24 -19.24 -6.18
CA LYS A 205 -13.35 -18.34 -6.53
C LYS A 205 -12.90 -17.24 -7.49
N GLU A 206 -13.85 -16.76 -8.29
CA GLU A 206 -13.72 -15.56 -9.12
C GLU A 206 -14.41 -14.40 -8.38
N ILE A 207 -13.77 -13.24 -8.35
CA ILE A 207 -14.20 -12.01 -7.69
C ILE A 207 -14.45 -10.98 -8.78
N ASN A 208 -15.68 -10.45 -8.83
CA ASN A 208 -16.15 -9.47 -9.81
C ASN A 208 -16.89 -8.33 -9.13
#